data_AF-A0AAW2LQF4-F1
#
_entry.id   AF-A0AAW2LQF4-F1
#
_cell.length_a   1.000
_cell.length_b   1.000
_cell.length_c   1.000
_cell.angle_alpha   90.00
_cell.angle_beta   90.00
_cell.angle_gamma   90.00
#
_symmetry.space_group_name_H-M   'P 1'
#
loop_
_entity.id
_entity.type
_entity.pdbx_description
1 polymer ?
#
loop_
_entity_poly.entity_id
_entity_poly.type
_entity_poly.pdbx_seq_one_letter_code
_entity_poly.pdbx_strand_id
1 'polypeptide(L)'
;MAEFIESRTGLSVGQINRPPVVSRKQIMFLLAIVLIWTPFFVKKLIAGNTILHEKHVWMAGAVIVYFFSVSGTMFNIIRKMPIFMVDRQDPSKLVFFYQGSGMQLGAEGFAVGFLYTIVGLLLAFVTHVLVRVRNRTVQRLFMIFAMFVSFWAVKKVVFLDNWKTGYGIHGYWPSSWQ
;
A
#
# COMPACT_ATOMS: atom_id res chain seq x y z
N MET A 1 -13.72 -11.61 28.66
CA MET A 1 -14.20 -12.51 29.74
C MET A 1 -14.17 -11.81 31.10
N ALA A 2 -13.07 -11.17 31.51
CA ALA A 2 -13.05 -10.33 32.71
C ALA A 2 -14.07 -9.18 32.68
N GLU A 3 -14.15 -8.42 31.58
CA GLU A 3 -15.18 -7.39 31.38
C GLU A 3 -16.61 -7.94 31.45
N PHE A 4 -16.82 -9.19 31.02
CA PHE A 4 -18.13 -9.83 31.05
C PHE A 4 -18.54 -10.20 32.49
N ILE A 5 -17.60 -10.69 33.30
CA ILE A 5 -17.86 -11.03 34.70
C ILE A 5 -18.10 -9.77 35.52
N GLU A 6 -17.27 -8.73 35.36
CA GLU A 6 -17.41 -7.44 36.05
C GLU A 6 -18.76 -6.77 35.75
N SER A 7 -19.25 -6.86 34.50
CA SER A 7 -20.56 -6.33 34.10
C SER A 7 -21.77 -7.04 34.73
N ARG A 8 -21.61 -8.31 35.16
CA ARG A 8 -22.70 -9.14 35.69
C ARG A 8 -22.68 -9.24 37.21
N THR A 9 -21.51 -9.11 37.85
CA THR A 9 -21.36 -9.28 39.30
C THR A 9 -21.09 -7.97 40.04
N GLY A 10 -20.75 -6.88 39.35
CA GLY A 10 -20.47 -5.58 39.97
C GLY A 10 -19.22 -5.53 40.85
N LEU A 11 -18.44 -6.61 40.88
CA LEU A 11 -17.19 -6.72 41.64
C LEU A 11 -16.02 -6.39 40.70
N SER A 12 -15.19 -5.41 41.07
CA SER A 12 -14.05 -5.03 40.23
C SER A 12 -13.04 -6.17 40.20
N VAL A 13 -12.73 -6.63 38.99
CA VAL A 13 -11.74 -7.68 38.80
C VAL A 13 -10.38 -6.99 38.90
N GLY A 14 -9.64 -7.27 39.97
CA GLY A 14 -8.29 -6.73 40.19
C GLY A 14 -7.32 -7.03 39.04
N GLN A 15 -6.13 -6.44 39.10
CA GLN A 15 -5.17 -6.44 37.99
C GLN A 15 -4.85 -7.87 37.51
N ILE A 16 -5.27 -8.20 36.28
CA ILE A 16 -5.06 -9.52 35.69
C ILE A 16 -3.61 -9.64 35.27
N ASN A 17 -2.82 -10.33 36.07
CA ASN A 17 -1.42 -10.62 35.78
C ASN A 17 -1.35 -11.70 34.69
N ARG A 18 -1.22 -11.26 33.43
CA ARG A 18 -1.09 -12.18 32.28
C ARG A 18 0.34 -12.70 32.25
N PRO A 19 0.57 -14.03 32.27
CA PRO A 19 1.91 -14.56 32.10
C PRO A 19 2.45 -14.09 30.73
N PRO A 20 3.75 -13.80 30.62
CA PRO A 20 4.35 -13.45 29.34
C PRO A 20 4.10 -14.59 28.35
N VAL A 21 3.68 -14.22 27.14
CA VAL A 21 3.31 -15.16 26.06
C VAL A 21 4.48 -16.10 25.70
N VAL A 22 5.71 -15.70 26.04
CA VAL A 22 6.95 -16.44 25.80
C VAL A 22 7.67 -16.66 27.13
N SER A 23 8.02 -17.92 27.41
CA SER A 23 8.76 -18.29 28.62
C SER A 23 10.22 -17.80 28.55
N ARG A 24 10.82 -17.45 29.70
CA ARG A 24 12.24 -17.02 29.77
C ARG A 24 13.20 -18.03 29.12
N LYS A 25 12.90 -19.33 29.22
CA LYS A 25 13.70 -20.39 28.58
C LYS A 25 13.59 -20.36 27.06
N GLN A 26 12.42 -20.05 26.50
CA GLN A 26 12.22 -19.88 25.06
C GLN A 26 12.95 -18.64 24.53
N ILE A 27 12.97 -17.54 25.30
CA ILE A 27 13.74 -16.34 24.96
C ILE A 27 15.23 -16.64 24.93
N MET A 28 15.76 -17.34 25.94
CA MET A 28 17.16 -17.79 25.96
C MET A 28 17.49 -18.72 24.78
N PHE A 29 16.58 -19.63 24.44
CA PHE A 29 16.75 -20.52 23.30
C PHE A 29 16.76 -19.78 21.96
N LEU A 30 15.84 -18.83 21.77
CA LEU A 30 15.82 -17.95 20.59
C LEU A 30 17.09 -17.11 20.49
N LEU A 31 17.55 -16.53 21.60
CA LEU A 31 18.82 -15.80 21.65
C LEU A 31 20.00 -16.68 21.26
N ALA A 32 20.05 -17.92 21.75
CA ALA A 32 21.11 -18.86 21.38
C ALA A 32 21.08 -19.20 19.88
N ILE A 33 19.89 -19.46 19.31
CA ILE A 33 19.75 -19.69 17.86
C ILE A 33 20.21 -18.47 17.06
N VAL A 34 19.79 -17.27 17.44
CA VAL A 34 20.18 -16.03 16.76
C VAL A 34 21.69 -15.85 16.86
N LEU A 35 22.29 -16.04 18.03
CA LEU A 35 23.72 -15.89 18.25
C LEU A 35 24.54 -16.87 17.39
N ILE A 36 24.09 -18.13 17.30
CA ILE A 36 24.72 -19.16 16.46
C ILE A 36 24.54 -18.83 14.97
N TRP A 37 23.36 -18.35 14.56
CA TRP A 37 23.06 -18.03 13.16
C TRP A 37 23.78 -16.78 12.64
N THR A 38 24.00 -15.80 13.54
CA THR A 38 24.62 -14.51 13.22
C THR A 38 25.95 -14.63 12.45
N PRO A 39 26.97 -15.39 12.89
CA PRO A 39 28.24 -15.49 12.15
C PRO A 39 28.07 -16.13 10.77
N PHE A 40 27.19 -17.11 10.61
CA PHE A 40 26.91 -17.71 9.29
C PHE A 40 26.21 -16.71 8.36
N PHE A 41 25.24 -15.97 8.88
CA PHE A 41 24.54 -14.95 8.13
C PHE A 41 25.46 -13.80 7.73
N VAL A 42 26.28 -13.28 8.66
CA VAL A 42 27.27 -12.21 8.41
C VAL A 42 28.30 -12.66 7.38
N LYS A 43 28.83 -13.88 7.48
CA LYS A 43 29.74 -14.42 6.47
C LYS A 43 29.09 -14.46 5.09
N LYS A 44 27.82 -14.90 5.01
CA LYS A 44 27.06 -14.96 3.76
C LYS A 44 26.72 -13.56 3.21
N LEU A 45 26.49 -12.59 4.10
CA LEU A 45 26.26 -11.19 3.77
C LEU A 45 27.52 -10.59 3.14
N ILE A 46 28.67 -10.68 3.82
CA ILE A 46 29.96 -10.14 3.34
C ILE A 46 30.37 -10.79 2.01
N ALA A 47 30.08 -12.08 1.81
CA ALA A 47 30.37 -12.79 0.58
C ALA A 47 29.56 -12.31 -0.65
N GLY A 48 28.62 -11.37 -0.50
CA GLY A 48 27.88 -10.73 -1.60
C GLY A 48 26.85 -11.61 -2.31
N ASN A 49 26.85 -12.93 -2.07
CA ASN A 49 25.92 -13.89 -2.68
C ASN A 49 24.54 -13.92 -1.99
N THR A 50 23.99 -12.77 -1.63
CA THR A 50 22.67 -12.67 -0.98
C THR A 50 21.72 -11.77 -1.75
N ILE A 51 20.42 -12.05 -1.61
CA ILE A 51 19.31 -11.29 -2.17
C ILE A 51 19.38 -9.80 -1.75
N LEU A 52 20.00 -9.50 -0.60
CA LEU A 52 20.20 -8.14 -0.09
C LEU A 52 21.24 -7.32 -0.88
N HIS A 53 22.08 -7.94 -1.70
CA HIS A 53 23.03 -7.21 -2.55
C HIS A 53 22.45 -6.91 -3.94
N GLU A 54 21.33 -7.55 -4.28
CA GLU A 54 20.73 -7.42 -5.60
C GLU A 54 19.96 -6.11 -5.71
N LYS A 55 20.42 -5.21 -6.59
CA LYS A 55 19.81 -3.88 -6.80
C LYS A 55 18.33 -3.94 -7.16
N HIS A 56 17.91 -5.00 -7.86
CA HIS A 56 16.52 -5.19 -8.27
C HIS A 56 15.59 -5.45 -7.08
N VAL A 57 16.10 -6.06 -6.01
CA VAL A 57 15.33 -6.31 -4.78
C VAL A 57 15.08 -5.01 -4.04
N TRP A 58 16.08 -4.15 -3.93
CA TRP A 58 15.92 -2.82 -3.34
C TRP A 58 15.00 -1.93 -4.16
N MET A 59 15.11 -1.98 -5.48
CA MET A 59 14.20 -1.27 -6.38
C MET A 59 12.75 -1.74 -6.19
N ALA A 60 12.51 -3.06 -6.14
CA ALA A 60 11.17 -3.59 -5.87
C ALA A 60 10.66 -3.19 -4.48
N GLY A 61 11.51 -3.26 -3.46
CA GLY A 61 11.19 -2.82 -2.10
C GLY A 61 10.80 -1.34 -2.04
N ALA A 62 11.52 -0.48 -2.75
CA ALA A 62 11.22 0.95 -2.82
C ALA A 62 9.86 1.23 -3.49
N VAL A 63 9.54 0.52 -4.57
CA VAL A 63 8.23 0.61 -5.25
C VAL A 63 7.11 0.18 -4.30
N ILE A 64 7.32 -0.88 -3.52
CA ILE A 64 6.35 -1.35 -2.52
C ILE A 64 6.11 -0.25 -1.46
N VAL A 65 7.18 0.31 -0.89
CA VAL A 65 7.07 1.39 0.11
C VAL A 65 6.34 2.60 -0.48
N TYR A 66 6.66 2.99 -1.72
CA TYR A 66 5.97 4.05 -2.43
C TYR A 66 4.47 3.77 -2.58
N PHE A 67 4.10 2.57 -3.02
CA PHE A 67 2.69 2.17 -3.16
C PHE A 67 1.92 2.28 -1.84
N PHE A 68 2.49 1.77 -0.73
CA PHE A 68 1.85 1.88 0.59
C PHE A 68 1.73 3.33 1.06
N SER A 69 2.73 4.17 0.76
CA SER A 69 2.69 5.59 1.09
C SER A 69 1.58 6.33 0.33
N VAL A 70 1.50 6.14 -1.00
CA VAL A 70 0.56 6.85 -1.87
C VAL A 70 -0.89 6.36 -1.72
N SER A 71 -1.10 5.09 -1.39
CA SER A 71 -2.45 4.51 -1.19
C SER A 71 -3.16 4.96 0.09
N GLY A 72 -2.55 5.83 0.90
CA GLY A 72 -3.17 6.34 2.13
C GLY A 72 -3.21 5.30 3.25
N THR A 73 -2.30 4.33 3.27
CA THR A 73 -2.30 3.28 4.30
C THR A 73 -2.12 3.83 5.71
N MET A 74 -1.37 4.92 5.86
CA MET A 74 -1.25 5.64 7.13
C MET A 74 -2.61 6.13 7.65
N PHE A 75 -3.45 6.68 6.77
CA PHE A 75 -4.81 7.09 7.12
C PHE A 75 -5.65 5.89 7.58
N ASN A 76 -5.54 4.77 6.85
CA ASN A 76 -6.28 3.55 7.18
C ASN A 76 -5.86 2.95 8.53
N ILE A 77 -4.56 2.93 8.84
CA ILE A 77 -4.03 2.40 10.10
C ILE A 77 -4.43 3.27 11.28
N ILE A 78 -4.26 4.60 11.17
CA ILE A 78 -4.56 5.53 12.27
C ILE A 78 -6.06 5.52 12.61
N ARG A 79 -6.91 5.55 11.59
CA ARG A 79 -8.37 5.64 11.78
C ARG A 79 -9.06 4.28 11.82
N LYS A 80 -8.30 3.18 11.74
CA LYS A 80 -8.82 1.79 11.66
C LYS A 80 -9.93 1.65 10.62
N MET A 81 -9.70 2.22 9.43
CA MET A 81 -10.68 2.21 8.35
C MET A 81 -10.90 0.78 7.83
N PRO A 82 -12.14 0.34 7.62
CA PRO A 82 -12.40 -0.97 7.01
C PRO A 82 -12.01 -0.96 5.53
N ILE A 83 -11.69 -2.15 5.00
CA ILE A 83 -11.35 -2.31 3.58
C ILE A 83 -12.57 -2.04 2.69
N PHE A 84 -13.74 -2.47 3.15
CA PHE A 84 -15.04 -2.30 2.52
C PHE A 84 -16.10 -2.09 3.60
N MET A 85 -17.21 -1.47 3.24
CA MET A 85 -18.38 -1.32 4.13
C MET A 85 -19.58 -1.98 3.50
N VAL A 86 -20.50 -2.47 4.33
CA VAL A 86 -21.81 -2.91 3.86
C VAL A 86 -22.66 -1.68 3.58
N ASP A 87 -23.41 -1.69 2.48
CA ASP A 87 -24.32 -0.60 2.15
C ASP A 87 -25.34 -0.42 3.28
N ARG A 88 -25.60 0.84 3.66
CA ARG A 88 -26.60 1.16 4.69
C ARG A 88 -28.02 0.87 4.20
N GLN A 89 -28.25 0.91 2.89
CA GLN A 89 -29.57 0.68 2.29
C GLN A 89 -29.81 -0.79 1.96
N ASP A 90 -28.77 -1.53 1.55
CA ASP A 90 -28.85 -2.94 1.19
C ASP A 90 -27.75 -3.78 1.89
N PRO A 91 -28.09 -4.56 2.93
CA PRO A 91 -27.12 -5.37 3.68
C PRO A 91 -26.39 -6.44 2.86
N SER A 92 -26.90 -6.77 1.67
CA SER A 92 -26.31 -7.74 0.75
C SER A 92 -25.21 -7.14 -0.13
N LYS A 93 -25.04 -5.82 -0.15
CA LYS A 93 -24.14 -5.11 -1.07
C LYS A 93 -22.90 -4.60 -0.34
N LEU A 94 -21.73 -4.88 -0.93
CA LEU A 94 -20.44 -4.38 -0.47
C LEU A 94 -20.06 -3.10 -1.22
N VAL A 95 -19.72 -2.07 -0.46
CA VAL A 95 -19.30 -0.76 -0.93
C VAL A 95 -17.80 -0.59 -0.70
N PHE A 96 -17.06 -0.44 -1.80
CA PHE A 96 -15.60 -0.28 -1.78
C PHE A 96 -15.15 1.18 -1.89
N PHE A 97 -16.05 2.07 -2.32
CA PHE A 97 -15.80 3.50 -2.50
C PHE A 97 -16.81 4.30 -1.70
N TYR A 98 -16.33 5.27 -0.93
CA TYR A 98 -17.21 6.12 -0.12
C TYR A 98 -17.34 7.52 -0.72
N GLN A 99 -18.57 8.00 -0.86
CA GLN A 99 -18.84 9.35 -1.35
C GLN A 99 -18.74 10.34 -0.19
N GLY A 100 -17.66 11.14 -0.17
CA GLY A 100 -17.39 12.16 0.84
C GLY A 100 -15.89 12.45 1.02
N SER A 101 -15.52 13.71 1.20
CA SER A 101 -14.12 14.18 1.22
C SER A 101 -13.36 13.86 2.52
N GLY A 102 -14.05 13.49 3.61
CA GLY A 102 -13.44 13.26 4.92
C GLY A 102 -13.14 11.81 5.28
N MET A 103 -13.56 10.85 4.44
CA MET A 103 -13.42 9.42 4.70
C MET A 103 -12.92 8.68 3.47
N GLN A 104 -12.01 7.75 3.67
CA GLN A 104 -11.41 6.94 2.62
C GLN A 104 -11.40 5.49 3.07
N LEU A 105 -11.91 4.60 2.22
CA LEU A 105 -11.87 3.16 2.48
C LEU A 105 -10.54 2.56 2.08
N GLY A 106 -10.20 1.43 2.70
CA GLY A 106 -8.95 0.73 2.39
C GLY A 106 -8.85 0.32 0.92
N ALA A 107 -9.91 -0.28 0.37
CA ALA A 107 -9.96 -0.68 -1.04
C ALA A 107 -9.85 0.52 -1.99
N GLU A 108 -10.52 1.63 -1.67
CA GLU A 108 -10.44 2.86 -2.44
C GLU A 108 -9.01 3.41 -2.49
N GLY A 109 -8.34 3.52 -1.34
CA GLY A 109 -6.95 3.99 -1.27
C GLY A 109 -5.99 3.10 -2.05
N PHE A 110 -6.14 1.78 -1.94
CA PHE A 110 -5.33 0.84 -2.73
C PHE A 110 -5.62 0.93 -4.23
N ALA A 111 -6.87 1.07 -4.64
CA ALA A 111 -7.23 1.19 -6.06
C ALA A 111 -6.65 2.46 -6.68
N VAL A 112 -6.77 3.60 -5.99
CA VAL A 112 -6.20 4.87 -6.45
C VAL A 112 -4.67 4.83 -6.44
N GLY A 113 -4.06 4.34 -5.35
CA GLY A 113 -2.60 4.19 -5.25
C GLY A 113 -2.02 3.26 -6.32
N PHE A 114 -2.77 2.24 -6.73
CA PHE A 114 -2.39 1.34 -7.83
C PHE A 114 -2.36 2.07 -9.18
N LEU A 115 -3.35 2.92 -9.47
CA LEU A 115 -3.37 3.73 -10.69
C LEU A 115 -2.15 4.65 -10.77
N TYR A 116 -1.81 5.34 -9.68
CA TYR A 116 -0.59 6.17 -9.62
C TYR A 116 0.69 5.35 -9.85
N THR A 117 0.77 4.18 -9.22
CA THR A 117 1.95 3.32 -9.31
C THR A 117 2.12 2.74 -10.71
N ILE A 118 1.03 2.34 -11.39
CA ILE A 118 1.09 1.88 -12.79
C ILE A 118 1.65 2.96 -13.70
N VAL A 119 1.17 4.20 -13.58
CA VAL A 119 1.64 5.30 -14.44
C VAL A 119 3.13 5.55 -14.20
N GLY A 120 3.58 5.58 -12.94
CA GLY A 120 4.99 5.71 -12.60
C GLY A 120 5.86 4.56 -13.15
N LEU A 121 5.40 3.32 -13.01
CA LEU A 121 6.10 2.14 -13.54
C LEU A 121 6.15 2.12 -15.07
N LEU A 122 5.06 2.52 -15.74
CA LEU A 122 5.04 2.66 -17.19
C LEU A 122 6.04 3.71 -17.67
N LEU A 123 6.12 4.85 -16.98
CA LEU A 123 7.10 5.88 -17.29
C LEU A 123 8.53 5.34 -17.13
N ALA A 124 8.83 4.66 -16.03
CA ALA A 124 10.13 4.02 -15.81
C ALA A 124 10.45 2.94 -16.87
N PHE A 125 9.45 2.16 -17.28
CA PHE A 125 9.60 1.16 -18.33
C PHE A 125 9.92 1.80 -19.69
N VAL A 126 9.19 2.86 -20.06
CA VAL A 126 9.39 3.58 -21.32
C VAL A 126 10.79 4.21 -21.38
N THR A 127 11.29 4.75 -20.27
CA THR A 127 12.60 5.43 -20.24
C THR A 127 13.79 4.47 -20.14
N HIS A 128 13.70 3.39 -19.36
CA HIS A 128 14.86 2.53 -19.10
C HIS A 128 14.87 1.21 -19.88
N VAL A 129 13.70 0.62 -20.14
CA VAL A 129 13.61 -0.71 -20.76
C VAL A 129 13.33 -0.58 -22.25
N LEU A 130 12.32 0.22 -22.61
CA LEU A 130 11.84 0.33 -23.98
C LEU A 130 12.88 0.90 -24.94
N VAL A 131 13.79 1.76 -24.45
CA VAL A 131 14.91 2.32 -25.21
C VAL A 131 15.92 1.25 -25.66
N ARG A 132 16.00 0.11 -24.95
CA ARG A 132 16.91 -0.99 -25.30
C ARG A 132 16.36 -1.92 -26.38
N VAL A 133 15.10 -1.76 -26.78
CA VAL A 133 14.43 -2.61 -27.77
C VAL A 133 14.85 -2.18 -29.18
N ARG A 134 15.46 -3.09 -29.94
CA ARG A 134 15.97 -2.79 -31.30
C ARG A 134 14.86 -2.63 -32.35
N ASN A 135 13.69 -3.23 -32.13
CA ASN A 135 12.58 -3.22 -33.08
C ASN A 135 11.70 -1.96 -32.90
N ARG A 136 11.74 -1.08 -33.90
CA ARG A 136 10.99 0.19 -33.92
C ARG A 136 9.47 0.00 -33.88
N THR A 137 8.95 -1.05 -34.51
CA THR A 137 7.51 -1.33 -34.54
C THR A 137 7.01 -1.70 -33.15
N VAL A 138 7.74 -2.59 -32.47
CA VAL A 138 7.46 -2.99 -31.09
C VAL A 138 7.57 -1.78 -30.16
N GLN A 139 8.62 -0.98 -30.31
CA GLN A 139 8.82 0.24 -29.54
C GLN A 139 7.63 1.21 -29.66
N ARG A 140 7.18 1.47 -30.89
CA ARG A 140 6.04 2.37 -31.18
C ARG A 140 4.74 1.83 -30.59
N LEU A 141 4.49 0.52 -30.70
CA LEU A 141 3.29 -0.10 -30.16
C LEU A 141 3.23 0.03 -28.63
N PHE A 142 4.34 -0.22 -27.94
CA PHE A 142 4.41 -0.04 -26.49
C PHE A 142 4.28 1.42 -26.05
N MET A 143 4.79 2.39 -26.82
CA MET A 143 4.59 3.81 -26.51
C MET A 143 3.12 4.22 -26.64
N ILE A 144 2.43 3.78 -27.70
CA ILE A 144 0.99 4.04 -27.87
C ILE A 144 0.20 3.39 -26.73
N PHE A 145 0.55 2.15 -26.37
CA PHE A 145 -0.07 1.45 -25.24
C PHE A 145 0.16 2.20 -23.93
N ALA A 146 1.39 2.62 -23.62
CA ALA A 146 1.71 3.37 -22.42
C ALA A 146 0.96 4.71 -22.36
N MET A 147 0.84 5.41 -23.48
CA MET A 147 0.07 6.64 -23.59
C MET A 147 -1.42 6.39 -23.33
N PHE A 148 -1.99 5.34 -23.92
CA PHE A 148 -3.39 4.96 -23.72
C PHE A 148 -3.69 4.62 -22.26
N VAL A 149 -2.86 3.76 -21.64
CA VAL A 149 -3.03 3.37 -20.23
C VAL A 149 -2.86 4.57 -19.31
N SER A 150 -1.89 5.45 -19.57
CA SER A 150 -1.66 6.65 -18.76
C SER A 150 -2.84 7.61 -18.85
N PHE A 151 -3.36 7.86 -20.07
CA PHE A 151 -4.55 8.67 -20.27
C PHE A 151 -5.78 8.08 -19.57
N TRP A 152 -5.98 6.76 -19.70
CA TRP A 152 -7.08 6.07 -19.05
C TRP A 152 -6.99 6.14 -17.52
N ALA A 153 -5.81 5.92 -16.95
CA ALA A 153 -5.58 5.98 -15.51
C ALA A 153 -5.86 7.38 -14.97
N VAL A 154 -5.33 8.43 -15.60
CA VAL A 154 -5.57 9.82 -15.20
C VAL A 154 -7.06 10.16 -15.30
N LYS A 155 -7.72 9.78 -16.40
CA LYS A 155 -9.16 9.97 -16.56
C LYS A 155 -9.95 9.30 -15.44
N LYS A 156 -9.56 8.09 -15.02
CA LYS A 156 -10.22 7.37 -13.93
C LYS A 156 -10.00 8.05 -12.58
N VAL A 157 -8.79 8.53 -12.29
CA VAL A 157 -8.50 9.27 -11.06
C VAL A 157 -9.33 10.57 -11.01
N VAL A 158 -9.34 11.35 -12.09
CA VAL A 158 -10.13 12.59 -12.20
C VAL A 158 -11.63 12.31 -12.03
N PHE A 159 -12.14 11.25 -12.66
CA PHE A 159 -13.53 10.86 -12.51
C PHE A 159 -13.88 10.49 -11.07
N LEU A 160 -13.03 9.72 -10.41
CA LEU A 160 -13.23 9.32 -9.01
C LEU A 160 -13.17 10.51 -8.06
N ASP A 161 -12.23 11.44 -8.30
CA ASP A 161 -12.10 12.66 -7.50
C ASP A 161 -13.34 13.56 -7.64
N ASN A 162 -13.77 13.82 -8.87
CA ASN A 162 -14.99 14.59 -9.14
C ASN A 162 -16.22 13.94 -8.50
N TRP A 163 -16.35 12.60 -8.60
CA TRP A 163 -17.46 11.86 -8.00
C TRP A 163 -17.44 11.94 -6.46
N LYS A 164 -16.25 11.91 -5.85
CA LYS A 164 -16.08 11.90 -4.40
C LYS A 164 -16.25 13.28 -3.76
N THR A 165 -15.70 14.32 -4.38
CA THR A 165 -15.71 15.69 -3.85
C THR A 165 -16.89 16.51 -4.33
N GLY A 166 -17.51 16.11 -5.45
CA GLY A 166 -18.49 16.94 -6.16
C GLY A 166 -17.86 18.14 -6.85
N TYR A 167 -16.53 18.28 -6.80
CA TYR A 167 -15.81 19.35 -7.46
C TYR A 167 -15.63 19.00 -8.94
N GLY A 168 -16.16 19.82 -9.84
CA GLY A 168 -15.83 19.70 -11.26
C GLY A 168 -14.45 20.29 -11.48
N ILE A 169 -13.47 19.50 -11.89
CA ILE A 169 -12.19 20.06 -12.36
C ILE A 169 -12.45 20.93 -13.59
N HIS A 170 -12.33 22.25 -13.44
CA HIS A 170 -12.43 23.20 -14.54
C HIS A 170 -11.03 23.35 -15.15
N GLY A 171 -10.92 23.16 -16.46
CA GLY A 171 -9.68 23.46 -17.17
C GLY A 171 -9.42 24.96 -17.09
N TYR A 172 -8.48 25.39 -16.26
CA TYR A 172 -8.00 26.76 -16.29
C TYR A 172 -7.14 26.94 -17.54
N TRP A 173 -7.70 27.62 -18.54
CA TRP A 173 -6.93 28.07 -19.69
C TRP A 173 -6.42 29.49 -19.37
N PRO A 174 -5.10 29.70 -19.21
CA PRO A 174 -4.58 31.04 -18.98
C PRO A 174 -4.94 31.93 -20.17
N SER A 175 -5.82 32.91 -19.95
CA SER A 175 -6.35 33.79 -21.00
C SER A 175 -5.35 34.87 -21.44
N SER A 176 -4.26 35.05 -20.70
CA SER A 176 -3.15 35.94 -21.06
C SER A 176 -1.96 35.65 -20.16
N TRP A 177 -0.75 35.66 -20.74
CA TRP A 177 0.48 35.79 -19.98
C TRP A 177 0.70 37.29 -19.75
N GLN A 178 0.55 37.75 -18.50
CA GLN A 178 1.05 39.05 -18.07
C GLN A 178 2.47 38.88 -17.54
#